data_AF-A0A1U7LHV9-F1
#
_entry.id   AF-A0A1U7LHV9-F1
#
_cell.length_a   1.000
_cell.length_b   1.000
_cell.length_c   1.000
_cell.angle_alpha   90.00
_cell.angle_beta   90.00
_cell.angle_gamma   90.00
#
_symmetry.space_group_name_H-M   'P 1'
#
loop_
_entity.id
_entity.type
_entity.pdbx_description
1 polymer ?
#
loop_
_entity_poly.entity_id
_entity_poly.type
_entity_poly.pdbx_seq_one_letter_code
_entity_poly.pdbx_strand_id
1 'polypeptide(L)'
;MFKKPLSNLSPLAPLRRSDRRKLVEELLQAFPEVASSIAEDDLSQAKNHLVPEGILTGKFRTHLGEGGKIFVDPGNGEPLWFTCNDIMVPTGTSRLQAEM
;
A
#
# COMPACT_ATOMS: atom_id res chain seq x y z
N MET A 1 -12.98 -6.25 -8.99
CA MET A 1 -11.93 -5.36 -9.53
C MET A 1 -10.78 -6.09 -10.25
N PHE A 2 -10.28 -7.23 -9.76
CA PHE A 2 -9.06 -7.89 -10.32
C PHE A 2 -9.28 -9.24 -11.03
N LYS A 3 -10.52 -9.54 -11.49
CA LYS A 3 -10.84 -10.83 -12.16
C LYS A 3 -10.24 -10.96 -13.57
N LYS A 4 -9.84 -9.83 -14.19
CA LYS A 4 -9.13 -9.78 -15.46
C LYS A 4 -7.72 -9.23 -15.21
N PRO A 5 -6.70 -9.66 -15.98
CA PRO A 5 -5.36 -9.09 -15.87
C PRO A 5 -5.42 -7.57 -15.99
N LEU A 6 -4.68 -6.87 -15.14
CA LEU A 6 -4.56 -5.42 -15.21
C LEU A 6 -3.90 -5.05 -16.54
N SER A 7 -4.66 -4.47 -17.46
CA SER A 7 -4.12 -3.89 -18.68
C SER A 7 -3.42 -2.57 -18.34
N ASN A 8 -2.28 -2.31 -18.96
CA ASN A 8 -1.57 -1.03 -18.87
C ASN A 8 -1.03 -0.67 -17.47
N LEU A 9 -0.48 -1.66 -16.74
CA LEU A 9 0.36 -1.34 -15.59
C LEU A 9 1.63 -0.63 -16.07
N SER A 10 1.81 0.62 -15.62
CA SER A 10 3.04 1.37 -15.84
C SER A 10 4.21 0.71 -15.08
N PRO A 11 5.45 0.84 -15.56
CA PRO A 11 6.61 0.32 -14.85
C PRO A 11 6.63 0.75 -13.38
N LEU A 12 6.96 -0.18 -12.50
CA LEU A 12 7.11 0.09 -11.08
C LEU A 12 8.34 0.96 -10.85
N ALA A 13 8.18 1.99 -10.01
CA ALA A 13 9.26 2.89 -9.64
C ALA A 13 9.28 3.11 -8.12
N PRO A 14 10.45 3.33 -7.49
CA PRO A 14 10.53 3.63 -6.07
C PRO A 14 9.73 4.88 -5.71
N LEU A 15 8.94 4.79 -4.64
CA LEU A 15 8.21 5.93 -4.10
C LEU A 15 9.16 6.87 -3.36
N ARG A 16 9.05 8.18 -3.64
CA ARG A 16 9.87 9.19 -2.97
C ARG A 16 9.54 9.24 -1.48
N ARG A 17 10.51 9.59 -0.64
CA ARG A 17 10.34 9.67 0.82
C ARG A 17 9.21 10.62 1.24
N SER A 18 9.02 11.74 0.53
CA SER A 18 7.91 12.67 0.77
C SER A 18 6.54 12.03 0.51
N ASP A 19 6.41 11.29 -0.58
CA ASP A 19 5.17 10.65 -0.98
C ASP A 19 4.88 9.44 -0.09
N ARG A 20 5.93 8.74 0.35
CA ARG A 20 5.82 7.67 1.35
C ARG A 20 5.22 8.16 2.66
N ARG A 21 5.65 9.34 3.14
CA ARG A 21 5.10 9.94 4.37
C ARG A 21 3.61 10.24 4.22
N LYS A 22 3.21 10.81 3.09
CA LYS A 22 1.79 11.06 2.78
C LYS A 22 0.98 9.77 2.73
N LEU A 23 1.52 8.73 2.09
CA LEU A 23 0.87 7.42 2.02
C LEU A 23 0.62 6.82 3.42
N VAL A 24 1.58 6.94 4.32
CA VAL A 24 1.42 6.50 5.72
C VAL A 24 0.32 7.30 6.43
N GLU A 25 0.30 8.62 6.25
CA GLU A 25 -0.73 9.49 6.84
C GLU A 25 -2.13 9.14 6.30
N GLU A 26 -2.27 8.96 4.98
CA GLU A 26 -3.50 8.53 4.32
C GLU A 26 -3.99 7.17 4.84
N LEU A 27 -3.07 6.21 5.04
CA LEU A 27 -3.39 4.88 5.54
C LEU A 27 -3.90 4.93 6.98
N LEU A 28 -3.24 5.69 7.87
CA LEU A 28 -3.68 5.84 9.25
C LEU A 28 -5.02 6.57 9.35
N GLN A 29 -5.29 7.50 8.44
CA GLN A 29 -6.59 8.16 8.34
C GLN A 29 -7.69 7.21 7.81
N ALA A 30 -7.37 6.39 6.82
CA ALA A 30 -8.30 5.42 6.24
C ALA A 30 -8.59 4.23 7.18
N PHE A 31 -7.63 3.86 8.03
CA PHE A 31 -7.72 2.73 8.94
C PHE A 31 -7.36 3.12 10.39
N PRO A 32 -8.23 3.87 11.10
CA PRO A 32 -7.98 4.30 12.49
C PRO A 32 -7.79 3.15 13.47
N GLU A 33 -8.40 1.99 13.20
CA GLU A 33 -8.28 0.78 14.03
C GLU A 33 -6.84 0.25 14.05
N VAL A 34 -6.13 0.35 12.93
CA VAL A 34 -4.71 -0.03 12.83
C VAL A 34 -3.88 0.84 13.76
N ALA A 35 -4.09 2.16 13.72
CA ALA A 35 -3.41 3.10 14.60
C ALA A 35 -3.70 2.84 16.09
N SER A 36 -4.92 2.41 16.40
CA SER A 36 -5.39 2.17 17.78
C SER A 36 -4.89 0.82 18.35
N SER A 37 -4.61 -0.15 17.49
CA SER A 37 -4.13 -1.49 17.88
C SER A 37 -2.63 -1.57 18.17
N ILE A 38 -1.86 -0.54 17.78
CA ILE A 38 -0.40 -0.52 17.90
C ILE A 38 -0.01 0.40 19.05
N ALA A 39 0.83 -0.08 19.97
CA ALA A 39 1.39 0.77 21.03
C ALA A 39 2.20 1.93 20.42
N GLU A 40 2.17 3.11 21.04
CA GLU A 40 2.80 4.32 20.48
C GLU A 40 4.30 4.12 20.18
N ASP A 41 5.01 3.35 21.03
CA ASP A 41 6.43 3.03 20.88
C ASP A 41 6.72 2.11 19.67
N ASP A 42 5.77 1.26 19.28
CA ASP A 42 5.88 0.33 18.15
C ASP A 42 5.38 0.91 16.82
N LEU A 43 4.71 2.06 16.88
CA LEU A 43 4.08 2.68 15.72
C LEU A 43 5.09 2.99 14.60
N SER A 44 6.33 3.33 14.95
CA SER A 44 7.39 3.58 13.96
C SER A 44 7.75 2.30 13.18
N GLN A 45 7.87 1.17 13.88
CA GLN A 45 8.18 -0.13 13.26
C GLN A 45 6.99 -0.61 12.42
N ALA A 46 5.78 -0.50 12.95
CA ALA A 46 4.58 -0.87 12.23
C ALA A 46 4.37 -0.01 10.97
N LYS A 47 4.67 1.29 11.00
CA LYS A 47 4.65 2.15 9.80
C LYS A 47 5.63 1.67 8.73
N ASN A 48 6.83 1.23 9.12
CA ASN A 48 7.81 0.68 8.18
C ASN A 48 7.39 -0.69 7.66
N HIS A 49 6.69 -1.50 8.46
CA HIS A 49 6.13 -2.78 8.00
C HIS A 49 4.97 -2.57 7.00
N LEU A 50 4.08 -1.62 7.29
CA LEU A 50 2.94 -1.29 6.43
C LEU A 50 3.39 -0.61 5.13
N VAL A 51 4.37 0.29 5.22
CA VAL A 51 4.91 1.04 4.07
C VAL A 51 6.45 1.00 4.11
N PRO A 52 7.06 -0.07 3.57
CA PRO A 52 8.51 -0.25 3.57
C PRO A 52 9.27 0.89 2.90
N GLU A 53 10.52 1.07 3.34
CA GLU A 53 11.42 1.99 2.64
C GLU A 53 11.71 1.47 1.23
N GLY A 54 11.62 2.37 0.24
CA GLY A 54 11.79 1.99 -1.16
C GLY A 54 10.58 1.31 -1.80
N ILE A 55 9.42 1.26 -1.12
CA ILE A 55 8.16 0.73 -1.67
C ILE A 55 7.96 1.20 -3.12
N LEU A 56 7.66 0.25 -4.00
CA LEU A 56 7.51 0.53 -5.41
C LEU A 56 6.07 0.96 -5.70
N THR A 57 5.89 1.85 -6.66
CA THR A 57 4.56 2.29 -7.10
C THR A 57 4.44 2.23 -8.62
N GLY A 58 3.24 1.89 -9.09
CA GLY A 58 2.89 1.91 -10.51
C GLY A 58 1.44 2.37 -10.70
N LYS A 59 1.16 3.00 -11.84
CA LYS A 59 -0.21 3.34 -12.23
C LYS A 59 -0.81 2.23 -13.07
N PHE A 60 -2.07 1.89 -12.84
CA PHE A 60 -2.80 0.96 -13.69
C PHE A 60 -4.15 1.58 -14.09
N ARG A 61 -4.80 0.95 -15.07
CA ARG A 61 -6.19 1.23 -15.41
C ARG A 61 -6.98 -0.07 -15.37
N THR A 62 -8.17 -0.05 -14.76
CA THR A 62 -9.06 -1.21 -14.77
C THR A 62 -9.64 -1.41 -16.18
N HIS A 63 -10.20 -2.58 -16.43
CA HIS A 63 -10.93 -2.85 -17.68
C HIS A 63 -12.18 -1.97 -17.87
N LEU A 64 -12.66 -1.30 -16.82
CA LEU A 64 -13.75 -0.32 -16.88
C LEU A 64 -13.23 1.10 -17.13
N GLY A 65 -11.91 1.27 -17.30
CA GLY A 65 -11.29 2.55 -17.54
C GLY A 65 -10.96 3.33 -16.27
N GLU A 66 -11.13 2.78 -15.07
CA GLU A 66 -10.85 3.48 -13.82
C GLU A 66 -9.35 3.49 -13.52
N GLY A 67 -8.82 4.65 -13.12
CA GLY A 67 -7.41 4.80 -12.78
C GLY A 67 -7.11 4.36 -11.35
N GLY A 68 -5.93 3.79 -11.13
CA GLY A 68 -5.47 3.42 -9.80
C GLY A 68 -3.95 3.39 -9.69
N LYS A 69 -3.46 3.29 -8.45
CA LYS A 69 -2.05 3.00 -8.16
C LYS A 69 -1.92 1.69 -7.40
N ILE A 70 -0.89 0.94 -7.70
CA ILE A 70 -0.44 -0.21 -6.94
C ILE A 70 0.80 0.20 -6.14
N PHE A 71 0.91 -0.30 -4.92
CA PHE A 71 2.09 -0.19 -4.08
C PHE A 71 2.59 -1.59 -3.75
N VAL A 72 3.88 -1.81 -3.98
CA VAL A 72 4.49 -3.13 -4.02
C VAL A 72 5.71 -3.15 -3.12
N ASP A 73 5.84 -4.22 -2.35
CA ASP A 73 6.99 -4.47 -1.50
C ASP A 73 8.27 -4.56 -2.35
N PRO A 74 9.34 -3.85 -1.98
CA PRO A 74 10.56 -3.80 -2.77
C PRO A 74 11.42 -5.06 -2.65
N GLY A 75 11.23 -5.87 -1.61
CA GLY A 75 12.01 -7.08 -1.34
C GLY A 75 11.43 -8.33 -2.02
N ASN A 76 10.10 -8.52 -1.97
CA ASN A 76 9.46 -9.71 -2.52
C ASN A 76 8.60 -9.46 -3.79
N GLY A 77 8.34 -8.19 -4.13
CA GLY A 77 7.52 -7.83 -5.30
C GLY A 77 6.02 -8.08 -5.12
N GLU A 78 5.56 -8.36 -3.89
CA GLU A 78 4.16 -8.56 -3.59
C GLU A 78 3.42 -7.23 -3.45
N PRO A 79 2.18 -7.13 -3.97
CA PRO A 79 1.39 -5.92 -3.79
C PRO A 79 0.95 -5.82 -2.33
N LEU A 80 1.15 -4.66 -1.72
CA LEU A 80 0.76 -4.34 -0.34
C LEU A 80 -0.52 -3.49 -0.30
N TRP A 81 -0.63 -2.52 -1.22
CA TRP A 81 -1.75 -1.59 -1.25
C TRP A 81 -2.20 -1.29 -2.68
N PHE A 82 -3.48 -0.98 -2.81
CA PHE A 82 -4.06 -0.43 -4.03
C PHE A 82 -4.82 0.85 -3.72
N THR A 83 -4.82 1.76 -4.68
CA THR A 83 -5.77 2.88 -4.72
C THR A 83 -6.65 2.74 -5.94
N CYS A 84 -7.96 2.88 -5.75
CA CYS A 84 -8.93 2.93 -6.83
C CYS A 84 -9.99 3.97 -6.47
N ASN A 85 -10.22 4.94 -7.35
CA ASN A 85 -11.11 6.07 -7.10
C ASN A 85 -10.83 6.75 -5.74
N ASP A 86 -9.54 6.96 -5.44
CA ASP A 86 -9.01 7.55 -4.19
C ASP A 86 -9.31 6.77 -2.91
N ILE A 87 -9.84 5.55 -3.01
CA ILE A 87 -10.03 4.65 -1.88
C ILE A 87 -8.78 3.77 -1.72
N MET A 88 -8.20 3.79 -0.52
CA MET A 88 -7.10 2.91 -0.13
C MET A 88 -7.63 1.51 0.19
N VAL A 89 -7.02 0.48 -0.39
CA VAL A 89 -7.43 -0.91 -0.21
C VAL A 89 -6.21 -1.76 0.14
N PRO A 90 -6.20 -2.46 1.30
CA PRO A 90 -5.15 -3.41 1.63
C PRO A 90 -5.20 -4.63 0.71
N THR A 91 -4.06 -5.23 0.45
CA THR A 91 -4.03 -6.58 -0.11
C THR A 91 -4.17 -7.62 0.99
N GLY A 92 -4.78 -8.77 0.68
CA GLY A 92 -4.88 -9.88 1.63
C GLY A 92 -3.52 -10.50 2.01
N THR A 93 -2.41 -9.99 1.46
CA THR A 93 -1.04 -10.43 1.70
C THR A 93 -0.32 -9.58 2.75
N SER A 94 -0.91 -8.47 3.21
CA SER A 94 -0.35 -7.66 4.31
C SER A 94 -0.44 -8.45 5.63
N ARG A 95 0.40 -9.47 5.78
CA ARG A 95 0.57 -10.20 7.04
C ARG A 95 1.34 -9.27 7.97
N LEU A 96 0.61 -8.56 8.83
CA LEU A 96 1.12 -8.28 10.16
C LEU A 96 1.29 -9.66 10.80
N GLN A 97 2.52 -10.14 10.89
CA GLN A 97 2.81 -11.32 11.70
C GLN A 97 2.45 -10.96 13.14
N ALA A 98 1.23 -11.32 13.55
CA ALA A 98 0.88 -11.51 14.94
C ALA A 98 1.62 -12.78 15.39
N GLU A 99 2.92 -12.65 15.68
CA GLU A 99 3.62 -13.66 16.45
C GLU A 99 3.18 -13.49 17.91
N MET A 100 2.30 -14.41 18.32
CA MET A 100 2.03 -14.76 19.72
C MET A 100 3.10 -15.72 20.21
#